data_AF-A0A7R9UKR0-F1
#
_entry.id   AF-A0A7R9UKR0-F1
#
_cell.length_a   1.000
_cell.length_b   1.000
_cell.length_c   1.000
_cell.angle_alpha   90.00
_cell.angle_beta   90.00
_cell.angle_gamma   90.00
#
_symmetry.space_group_name_H-M   'P 1'
#
loop_
_entity.id
_entity.type
_entity.pdbx_description
1 polymer ?
#
loop_
_entity_poly.entity_id
_entity_poly.type
_entity_poly.pdbx_seq_one_letter_code
_entity_poly.pdbx_strand_id
1 'polypeptide(L)'
;STTYPMQAGSIRKGGHIVIKGRPCKVVDVTTSKTGKHGHAKCHFVAIDIFTGKKMEELCSSSHNMDVPNVTRTEYTLIDVNDEGFVSLMSDEGDTREDLSLPKHDDTLAKQIKDDFDAGKELLVTIMGAMNEEHVHAVKEASN
;
A
#
# COMPACT_ATOMS: atom_id res chain seq x y z
N SER A 1 -17.45 1.08 -3.46
CA SER A 1 -17.00 0.19 -2.38
C SER A 1 -15.48 0.24 -2.31
N THR A 2 -14.88 0.31 -1.13
CA THR A 2 -13.41 0.33 -0.94
C THR A 2 -12.77 -1.05 -0.93
N THR A 3 -13.59 -2.10 -0.80
CA THR A 3 -13.19 -3.51 -0.82
C THR A 3 -14.11 -4.32 -1.73
N TYR A 4 -13.69 -5.55 -2.03
CA TYR A 4 -14.52 -6.58 -2.63
C TYR A 4 -14.28 -7.94 -1.96
N PRO A 5 -15.27 -8.84 -1.92
CA PRO A 5 -15.10 -10.15 -1.30
C PRO A 5 -14.32 -11.11 -2.22
N MET A 6 -13.42 -11.90 -1.63
CA MET A 6 -12.74 -13.02 -2.28
C MET A 6 -12.63 -14.21 -1.33
N GLN A 7 -12.82 -15.43 -1.83
CA GLN A 7 -12.58 -16.63 -1.01
C GLN A 7 -11.12 -16.68 -0.55
N ALA A 8 -10.90 -16.95 0.74
CA ALA A 8 -9.57 -17.05 1.34
C ALA A 8 -8.66 -18.02 0.57
N GLY A 9 -9.20 -19.16 0.14
CA GLY A 9 -8.49 -20.16 -0.66
C GLY A 9 -8.03 -19.67 -2.04
N SER A 10 -8.46 -18.50 -2.51
CA SER A 10 -8.06 -17.86 -3.76
C SER A 10 -7.01 -16.76 -3.57
N ILE A 11 -6.81 -16.27 -2.35
CA ILE A 11 -5.80 -15.26 -2.04
C ILE A 11 -4.40 -15.90 -2.13
N ARG A 12 -3.45 -15.19 -2.73
CA ARG A 12 -2.07 -15.66 -2.96
C ARG A 12 -1.06 -14.65 -2.42
N LYS A 13 0.17 -15.12 -2.20
CA LYS A 13 1.32 -14.25 -1.92
C LYS A 13 1.44 -13.17 -2.99
N GLY A 14 1.70 -11.93 -2.56
CA GLY A 14 1.72 -10.75 -3.42
C GLY A 14 0.35 -10.08 -3.60
N GLY A 15 -0.74 -10.78 -3.33
CA GLY A 15 -2.10 -10.21 -3.31
C GLY A 15 -2.35 -9.34 -2.09
N HIS A 16 -3.57 -8.82 -1.98
CA HIS A 16 -4.00 -8.00 -0.85
C HIS A 16 -5.11 -8.67 -0.06
N ILE A 17 -5.22 -8.30 1.22
CA ILE A 17 -6.26 -8.77 2.14
C ILE A 17 -6.49 -7.70 3.20
N VAL A 18 -7.74 -7.55 3.67
CA VAL A 18 -8.04 -6.70 4.83
C VAL A 18 -7.94 -7.55 6.10
N ILE A 19 -7.10 -7.13 7.05
CA ILE A 19 -6.97 -7.77 8.36
C ILE A 19 -7.27 -6.72 9.43
N LYS A 20 -8.31 -6.95 10.24
CA LYS A 20 -8.74 -6.03 11.32
C LYS A 20 -8.93 -4.58 10.82
N GLY A 21 -9.57 -4.43 9.64
CA GLY A 21 -9.85 -3.13 9.03
C GLY A 21 -8.66 -2.46 8.35
N ARG A 22 -7.53 -3.15 8.20
CA ARG A 22 -6.29 -2.59 7.65
C ARG A 22 -5.94 -3.23 6.29
N PRO A 23 -5.63 -2.43 5.24
CA PRO A 23 -5.24 -2.97 3.95
C PRO A 23 -3.82 -3.53 4.01
N CYS A 24 -3.67 -4.83 3.77
CA CYS A 24 -2.40 -5.52 3.89
C CYS A 24 -2.00 -6.19 2.58
N LYS A 25 -0.70 -6.20 2.28
CA LYS A 25 -0.09 -7.02 1.23
C LYS A 25 0.35 -8.36 1.82
N VAL A 26 -0.12 -9.44 1.22
CA VAL A 26 0.18 -10.81 1.65
C VAL A 26 1.62 -11.17 1.30
N VAL A 27 2.43 -11.46 2.32
CA VAL A 27 3.84 -11.86 2.14
C VAL A 27 4.05 -13.36 2.26
N ASP A 28 3.12 -14.08 2.91
CA ASP A 28 3.11 -15.53 2.96
C ASP A 28 1.70 -16.11 3.16
N VAL A 29 1.47 -17.31 2.63
CA VAL A 29 0.21 -18.05 2.78
C VAL A 29 0.49 -19.53 3.00
N THR A 30 0.11 -20.06 4.16
CA THR A 30 0.17 -21.49 4.44
C THR A 30 -1.24 -22.08 4.46
N THR A 31 -1.45 -23.20 3.77
CA THR A 31 -2.73 -23.92 3.79
C THR A 31 -2.57 -25.27 4.45
N SER A 32 -3.42 -25.57 5.44
CA SER A 32 -3.42 -26.83 6.19
C SER A 32 -4.79 -27.50 6.16
N LYS A 33 -4.85 -28.83 6.21
CA LYS A 33 -6.11 -29.57 6.40
C LYS A 33 -6.19 -30.14 7.81
N THR A 34 -7.36 -30.03 8.42
CA THR A 34 -7.63 -30.60 9.76
C THR A 34 -8.07 -32.06 9.65
N GLY A 35 -7.14 -32.98 9.38
CA GLY A 35 -7.43 -34.41 9.23
C GLY A 35 -8.01 -34.81 7.88
N LYS A 36 -8.55 -36.03 7.77
CA LYS A 36 -8.98 -36.65 6.49
C LYS A 36 -10.16 -35.93 5.83
N HIS A 37 -11.10 -35.43 6.62
CA HIS A 37 -12.33 -34.76 6.16
C HIS A 37 -12.40 -33.28 6.54
N GLY A 38 -11.34 -32.72 7.12
CA GLY A 38 -11.34 -31.34 7.58
C GLY A 38 -11.31 -30.34 6.43
N HIS A 39 -11.97 -29.21 6.65
CA HIS A 39 -11.84 -28.05 5.77
C HIS A 39 -10.41 -27.51 5.80
N ALA A 40 -9.95 -27.04 4.64
CA ALA A 40 -8.66 -26.39 4.56
C ALA A 40 -8.72 -25.04 5.31
N LYS A 41 -7.67 -24.74 6.06
CA LYS A 41 -7.46 -23.48 6.75
C LYS A 41 -6.29 -22.75 6.11
N CYS A 42 -6.47 -21.46 5.83
CA CYS A 42 -5.44 -20.58 5.31
C CYS A 42 -4.92 -19.72 6.46
N HIS A 43 -3.61 -19.76 6.68
CA HIS A 43 -2.88 -18.83 7.56
C HIS A 43 -2.17 -17.83 6.67
N PHE A 44 -2.54 -16.56 6.82
CA PHE A 44 -1.95 -15.45 6.09
C PHE A 44 -0.97 -14.71 6.99
N VAL A 45 0.18 -14.41 6.44
CA VAL A 45 1.09 -13.41 6.97
C VAL A 45 1.11 -12.26 5.98
N ALA A 46 0.79 -11.06 6.44
CA ALA A 46 0.68 -9.88 5.60
C ALA A 46 1.34 -8.67 6.28
N ILE A 47 1.64 -7.65 5.48
CA ILE A 47 2.21 -6.39 5.93
C ILE A 47 1.23 -5.29 5.56
N ASP A 48 0.84 -4.48 6.52
CA ASP A 48 0.03 -3.29 6.28
C ASP A 48 0.77 -2.34 5.32
N ILE A 49 0.09 -1.92 4.25
CA ILE A 49 0.73 -1.17 3.15
C ILE A 49 1.08 0.28 3.50
N PHE A 50 0.56 0.81 4.62
CA PHE A 50 0.75 2.20 5.03
C PHE A 50 1.59 2.37 6.30
N THR A 51 1.67 1.34 7.14
CA THR A 51 2.38 1.39 8.43
C THR A 51 3.53 0.41 8.50
N GLY A 52 3.66 -0.50 7.53
CA GLY A 52 4.66 -1.56 7.55
C GLY A 52 4.44 -2.61 8.67
N LYS A 53 3.33 -2.52 9.42
CA LYS A 53 3.06 -3.43 10.52
C LYS A 53 2.73 -4.82 9.99
N LYS A 54 3.44 -5.83 10.50
CA LYS A 54 3.14 -7.24 10.24
C LYS A 54 1.83 -7.64 10.92
N MET A 55 0.95 -8.31 10.17
CA MET A 55 -0.35 -8.79 10.62
C MET A 55 -0.57 -10.24 10.16
N GLU A 56 -1.34 -11.00 10.95
CA GLU A 56 -1.62 -12.40 10.66
C GLU A 56 -3.11 -12.68 10.83
N GLU A 57 -3.63 -13.58 10.00
CA GLU A 57 -5.04 -14.00 10.00
C GLU A 57 -5.14 -15.51 9.71
N LEU A 58 -6.01 -16.21 10.43
CA LEU A 58 -6.28 -17.63 10.22
C LEU A 58 -7.77 -17.83 9.97
N CYS A 59 -8.13 -18.28 8.77
CA CYS A 59 -9.53 -18.49 8.40
C CYS A 59 -9.73 -19.77 7.58
N SER A 60 -10.99 -20.21 7.44
CA SER A 60 -11.32 -21.32 6.55
C SER A 60 -11.11 -20.90 5.10
N SER A 61 -10.58 -21.78 4.25
CA SER A 61 -10.35 -21.50 2.82
C SER A 61 -11.63 -21.13 2.07
N SER A 62 -12.80 -21.55 2.58
CA SER A 62 -14.12 -21.25 1.99
C SER A 62 -14.73 -19.95 2.49
N HIS A 63 -14.15 -19.30 3.51
CA HIS A 63 -14.64 -18.00 3.97
C HIS A 63 -14.31 -16.92 2.95
N ASN A 64 -15.24 -15.98 2.74
CA ASN A 64 -14.93 -14.75 2.03
C ASN A 64 -14.16 -13.82 2.96
N MET A 65 -13.08 -13.27 2.44
CA MET A 65 -12.29 -12.20 3.03
C MET A 65 -12.44 -10.95 2.19
N ASP A 66 -12.37 -9.79 2.83
CA ASP A 66 -12.32 -8.53 2.12
C ASP A 66 -10.92 -8.34 1.50
N VAL A 67 -10.91 -7.93 0.23
CA VAL A 67 -9.71 -7.53 -0.50
C VAL A 67 -9.83 -6.03 -0.79
N PRO A 68 -8.84 -5.21 -0.40
CA PRO A 68 -8.91 -3.77 -0.64
C PRO A 68 -8.69 -3.47 -2.13
N ASN A 69 -9.42 -2.47 -2.63
CA ASN A 69 -9.07 -1.82 -3.89
C ASN A 69 -7.85 -0.94 -3.64
N VAL A 70 -6.74 -1.24 -4.31
CA VAL A 70 -5.48 -0.48 -4.18
C VAL A 70 -5.25 0.28 -5.49
N THR A 71 -5.15 1.60 -5.40
CA THR A 71 -4.81 2.48 -6.51
C THR A 71 -3.37 2.95 -6.40
N ARG A 72 -2.77 3.27 -7.54
CA ARG A 72 -1.47 3.93 -7.63
C ARG A 72 -1.60 5.04 -8.66
N THR A 73 -1.30 6.26 -8.24
CA THR A 73 -1.37 7.44 -9.08
C THR A 73 -0.04 8.17 -8.99
N GLU A 74 0.50 8.60 -10.13
CA GLU A 74 1.75 9.34 -10.19
C GLU A 74 1.46 10.84 -10.26
N TYR A 75 2.25 11.63 -9.54
CA TYR A 75 2.19 13.08 -9.53
C TYR A 75 3.59 13.65 -9.67
N THR A 76 3.71 14.81 -10.29
CA THR A 76 4.95 15.58 -10.28
C THR A 76 5.11 16.27 -8.92
N LEU A 77 6.27 16.11 -8.29
CA LEU A 77 6.59 16.84 -7.06
C LEU A 77 6.95 18.29 -7.41
N ILE A 78 6.21 19.22 -6.84
CA ILE A 78 6.43 20.66 -7.00
C ILE A 78 7.31 21.20 -5.88
N ASP A 79 6.96 20.85 -4.64
CA ASP A 79 7.61 21.39 -3.45
C ASP A 79 7.49 20.46 -2.24
N VAL A 80 8.40 20.63 -1.27
CA VAL A 80 8.39 19.97 0.03
C VAL A 80 8.59 21.04 1.11
N ASN A 81 7.57 21.29 1.92
CA ASN A 81 7.67 22.34 2.94
C ASN A 81 8.46 21.88 4.19
N ASP A 82 8.79 22.84 5.07
CA ASP A 82 9.56 22.61 6.31
C ASP A 82 8.88 21.61 7.27
N GLU A 83 7.55 21.51 7.22
CA GLU A 83 6.75 20.58 8.02
C GLU A 83 6.68 19.17 7.39
N GLY A 84 7.21 18.99 6.18
CA GLY A 84 7.24 17.74 5.45
C GLY A 84 5.97 17.42 4.66
N PHE A 85 5.10 18.40 4.42
CA PHE A 85 4.01 18.29 3.43
C PHE A 85 4.56 18.45 2.02
N VAL A 86 3.94 17.74 1.08
CA VAL A 86 4.36 17.73 -0.33
C VAL A 86 3.32 18.43 -1.19
N SER A 87 3.76 19.31 -2.08
CA SER A 87 2.93 19.89 -3.13
C SER A 87 3.09 19.07 -4.39
N LEU A 88 1.99 18.53 -4.91
CA LEU A 88 1.94 17.53 -5.99
C LEU A 88 1.07 18.03 -7.12
N MET A 89 1.49 17.84 -8.37
CA MET A 89 0.72 18.16 -9.59
C MET A 89 0.30 16.90 -10.33
N SER A 90 -0.96 16.81 -10.74
CA SER A 90 -1.44 15.76 -11.65
C SER A 90 -1.02 16.05 -13.09
N ASP A 91 -1.21 15.08 -13.98
CA ASP A 91 -1.06 15.25 -15.43
C ASP A 91 -2.05 16.25 -16.04
N GLU A 92 -3.22 16.41 -15.41
CA GLU A 92 -4.24 17.40 -15.79
C GLU A 92 -3.90 18.83 -15.31
N GLY A 93 -2.84 18.99 -14.50
CA GLY A 93 -2.39 20.28 -13.97
C GLY A 93 -3.03 20.68 -12.63
N ASP A 94 -3.88 19.82 -12.06
CA ASP A 94 -4.43 20.03 -10.72
C ASP A 94 -3.36 19.83 -9.65
N THR A 95 -3.41 20.65 -8.60
CA THR A 95 -2.43 20.61 -7.51
C THR A 95 -3.07 20.18 -6.19
N ARG A 96 -2.30 19.49 -5.34
CA ARG A 96 -2.72 19.06 -4.01
C ARG A 96 -1.57 19.12 -3.00
N GLU A 97 -1.90 19.44 -1.75
CA GLU A 97 -0.93 19.68 -0.65
C GLU A 97 -1.35 18.99 0.66
N ASP A 98 -2.31 18.07 0.59
CA ASP A 98 -2.88 17.37 1.75
C ASP A 98 -2.02 16.20 2.25
N LEU A 99 -1.01 15.80 1.47
CA LEU A 99 -0.15 14.67 1.75
C LEU A 99 1.19 15.11 2.36
N SER A 100 1.78 14.20 3.15
CA SER A 100 3.11 14.40 3.74
C SER A 100 4.05 13.29 3.34
N LEU A 101 5.35 13.54 3.53
CA LEU A 101 6.38 12.53 3.39
C LEU A 101 6.08 11.29 4.25
N PRO A 102 6.47 10.10 3.78
CA PRO A 102 6.11 8.85 4.45
C PRO A 102 6.76 8.76 5.83
N LYS A 103 5.93 8.81 6.89
CA LYS A 103 6.39 8.78 8.29
C LYS A 103 6.95 7.44 8.77
N HIS A 104 6.72 6.37 8.01
CA HIS A 104 7.13 5.01 8.36
C HIS A 104 8.30 4.51 7.50
N ASP A 105 8.74 5.32 6.52
CA ASP A 105 9.82 5.00 5.61
C ASP A 105 10.77 6.19 5.50
N ASP A 106 11.64 6.32 6.50
CA ASP A 106 12.65 7.38 6.57
C ASP A 106 13.61 7.35 5.38
N THR A 107 13.80 6.17 4.76
CA THR A 107 14.68 6.02 3.60
C THR A 107 14.05 6.69 2.39
N LEU A 108 12.76 6.40 2.13
CA LEU A 108 12.01 7.04 1.06
C LEU A 108 11.85 8.54 1.29
N ALA A 109 11.52 8.96 2.52
CA ALA A 109 11.40 10.37 2.85
C ALA A 109 12.70 11.15 2.63
N LYS A 110 13.84 10.57 3.04
CA LYS A 110 15.17 11.14 2.80
C LYS A 110 15.52 11.18 1.32
N GLN A 111 15.22 10.11 0.58
CA GLN A 111 15.48 10.06 -0.87
C GLN A 111 14.72 11.17 -1.60
N ILE A 112 13.44 11.38 -1.30
CA ILE A 112 12.64 12.44 -1.91
C ILE A 112 13.27 13.82 -1.65
N LYS A 113 13.67 14.10 -0.41
CA LYS A 113 14.33 15.37 -0.06
C LYS A 113 15.67 15.56 -0.77
N ASP A 114 16.56 14.56 -0.68
CA ASP A 114 17.89 14.63 -1.27
C ASP A 114 17.82 14.82 -2.79
N ASP A 115 16.93 14.09 -3.47
CA ASP A 115 16.76 14.19 -4.92
C ASP A 115 16.10 15.52 -5.32
N PHE A 116 15.17 16.04 -4.53
CA PHE A 116 14.54 17.35 -4.76
C PHE A 116 15.54 18.50 -4.56
N ASP A 117 16.33 18.47 -3.48
CA ASP A 117 17.39 19.44 -3.19
C ASP A 117 18.50 19.42 -4.25
N ALA A 118 18.70 18.29 -4.92
CA ALA A 118 19.61 18.16 -6.05
C ALA A 118 19.05 18.79 -7.36
N GLY A 119 17.83 19.33 -7.33
CA GLY A 119 17.18 19.98 -8.47
C GLY A 119 16.65 19.00 -9.51
N LYS A 120 16.40 17.74 -9.12
CA LYS A 120 15.83 16.74 -10.02
C LYS A 120 14.31 16.92 -10.13
N GLU A 121 13.79 16.63 -11.31
CA GLU A 121 12.34 16.51 -11.50
C GLU A 121 11.89 15.13 -11.01
N LEU A 122 10.94 15.09 -10.07
CA LEU A 122 10.53 13.86 -9.41
C LEU A 122 9.06 13.54 -9.70
N LEU A 123 8.81 12.27 -10.03
CA LEU A 123 7.49 11.67 -10.07
C LEU A 123 7.28 10.84 -8.80
N VAL A 124 6.32 11.26 -8.00
CA VAL A 124 5.94 10.61 -6.74
C VAL A 124 4.72 9.74 -6.98
N THR A 125 4.81 8.46 -6.62
CA THR A 125 3.67 7.53 -6.65
C THR A 125 2.93 7.60 -5.33
N ILE A 126 1.66 8.00 -5.38
CA ILE A 126 0.71 7.92 -4.28
C ILE A 126 -0.03 6.59 -4.36
N MET A 127 -0.01 5.83 -3.28
CA MET A 127 -0.80 4.62 -3.12
C MET A 127 -2.05 4.93 -2.31
N GLY A 128 -3.22 4.59 -2.84
CA GLY A 128 -4.51 4.76 -2.17
C GLY A 128 -5.17 3.41 -1.88
N ALA A 129 -5.75 3.26 -0.69
CA ALA A 129 -6.58 2.12 -0.32
C ALA A 129 -7.47 2.46 0.88
N MET A 130 -8.73 2.00 0.88
CA MET A 130 -9.64 2.16 2.02
C MET A 130 -9.79 3.61 2.54
N ASN A 131 -9.76 4.60 1.63
CA ASN A 131 -9.82 6.04 1.91
C ASN A 131 -8.57 6.62 2.63
N GLU A 132 -7.44 5.91 2.58
CA GLU A 132 -6.14 6.37 3.07
C GLU A 132 -5.17 6.44 1.88
N GLU A 133 -4.36 7.49 1.81
CA GLU A 133 -3.42 7.75 0.72
C GLU A 133 -2.04 8.13 1.26
N HIS A 134 -1.01 7.44 0.81
CA HIS A 134 0.37 7.67 1.25
C HIS A 134 1.32 7.75 0.05
N VAL A 135 2.37 8.56 0.20
CA VAL A 135 3.54 8.50 -0.67
C VAL A 135 4.17 7.10 -0.56
N HIS A 136 4.30 6.42 -1.69
CA HIS A 136 4.74 5.01 -1.74
C HIS A 136 6.05 4.80 -2.49
N ALA A 137 6.34 5.61 -3.51
CA ALA A 137 7.57 5.52 -4.27
C ALA A 137 7.91 6.86 -4.92
N VAL A 138 9.17 7.02 -5.30
CA VAL A 138 9.66 8.16 -6.07
C VAL A 138 10.52 7.65 -7.22
N LYS A 139 10.45 8.32 -8.38
CA LYS A 139 11.36 8.12 -9.50
C LYS A 139 11.72 9.46 -10.12
N GLU A 140 12.91 9.56 -10.69
CA GLU A 140 13.32 10.72 -11.48
C GLU A 140 12.54 10.75 -12.80
N ALA A 141 11.99 11.91 -13.16
CA ALA A 141 11.35 12.11 -14.45
C ALA A 141 12.42 11.97 -15.55
N SER A 142 12.18 11.07 -16.49
CA SER A 142 13.05 10.92 -17.66
C SER A 142 12.61 11.92 -18.72
N ASN A 143 13.50 12.83 -19.10
CA ASN A 143 13.34 13.71 -20.28
C ASN A 143 13.20 12.90 -21.58
#